data_AF-A0A674N258-F1
#
_entry.id   AF-A0A674N258-F1
#
_cell.length_a   1.000
_cell.length_b   1.000
_cell.length_c   1.000
_cell.angle_alpha   90.00
_cell.angle_beta   90.00
_cell.angle_gamma   90.00
#
_symmetry.space_group_name_H-M   'P 1'
#
loop_
_entity.id
_entity.type
_entity.pdbx_description
1 polymer ?
#
loop_
_entity_poly.entity_id
_entity_poly.type
_entity_poly.pdbx_seq_one_letter_code
_entity_poly.pdbx_strand_id
1 'polypeptide(L)'
;VAEKCHHVLSYKLPVPCLTASCLPNGNDANDLALHFNPRFHDNTDGSVLVFNSKTAGCWGEERREIPNPLHRGKEVKVREIC
;
A
#
# COMPACT_ATOMS: atom_id res chain seq x y z
N VAL A 1 12.15 3.74 21.97
CA VAL A 1 12.02 4.89 21.05
C VAL A 1 12.10 4.31 19.66
N ALA A 2 10.98 4.19 18.94
CA ALA A 2 11.00 3.68 17.57
C ALA A 2 11.66 4.74 16.68
N GLU A 3 12.77 4.39 16.03
CA GLU A 3 13.41 5.27 15.06
C GLU A 3 12.48 5.40 13.85
N LYS A 4 12.07 6.63 13.54
CA LYS A 4 11.22 6.90 12.37
C LYS A 4 11.97 6.50 11.11
N CYS A 5 11.53 5.44 10.44
CA CYS A 5 12.08 5.09 9.13
C CYS A 5 11.34 5.91 8.07
N HIS A 6 12.07 6.69 7.27
CA HIS A 6 11.49 7.48 6.19
C HIS A 6 11.83 6.81 4.86
N HIS A 7 10.89 6.04 4.30
CA HIS A 7 11.03 5.48 2.96
C HIS A 7 10.21 6.31 1.98
N VAL A 8 10.86 6.89 0.96
CA VAL A 8 10.19 7.59 -0.14
C VAL A 8 10.40 6.80 -1.41
N LEU A 9 9.31 6.39 -2.03
CA LEU A 9 9.31 5.60 -3.24
C LEU A 9 8.57 6.36 -4.34
N SER A 10 9.18 6.45 -5.53
CA SER A 10 8.60 7.12 -6.70
C SER A 10 8.10 6.07 -7.69
N TYR A 11 6.84 6.19 -8.12
CA TYR A 11 6.20 5.22 -9.02
C TYR A 11 5.51 5.92 -10.19
N LYS A 12 5.58 5.29 -11.38
CA LYS A 12 4.69 5.60 -12.50
C LYS A 12 3.51 4.64 -12.48
N LEU A 13 2.30 5.17 -12.40
CA LEU A 13 1.08 4.36 -12.37
C LEU A 13 0.77 3.75 -13.74
N PRO A 14 0.27 2.50 -13.79
CA PRO A 14 -0.23 1.71 -12.66
C PRO A 14 0.87 0.88 -11.97
N VAL A 15 1.06 1.09 -10.67
CA VAL A 15 1.81 0.13 -9.85
C VAL A 15 0.86 -1.01 -9.49
N PRO A 16 1.25 -2.29 -9.62
CA PRO A 16 0.39 -3.42 -9.27
C PRO A 16 -0.04 -3.40 -7.79
N CYS A 17 0.87 -3.03 -6.89
CA CYS A 17 0.67 -2.85 -5.46
C CYS A 17 2.02 -2.46 -4.83
N LEU A 18 2.00 -1.72 -3.72
CA LEU A 18 3.15 -1.43 -2.88
C LEU A 18 3.03 -2.23 -1.58
N THR A 19 4.11 -2.87 -1.13
CA THR A 19 4.13 -3.68 0.09
C THR A 19 5.26 -3.26 1.01
N ALA A 20 4.99 -3.18 2.31
CA ALA A 20 5.98 -2.99 3.37
C ALA A 20 5.81 -4.05 4.46
N SER A 21 6.90 -4.64 4.93
CA SER A 21 6.94 -5.63 6.02
C SER A 21 7.42 -5.00 7.32
N CYS A 22 6.83 -5.40 8.47
CA CYS A 22 7.22 -4.93 9.80
C CYS A 22 8.36 -5.74 10.44
N LEU A 23 8.82 -6.83 9.81
CA LEU A 23 9.80 -7.73 10.42
C LEU A 23 11.25 -7.22 10.25
N PRO A 24 12.13 -7.38 11.27
CA PRO A 24 13.54 -6.98 11.22
C PRO A 24 14.33 -7.58 10.04
N ASN A 25 13.84 -8.69 9.47
CA ASN A 25 14.48 -9.41 8.36
C ASN A 25 13.73 -9.22 7.01
N GLY A 26 12.77 -8.32 6.96
CA GLY A 26 12.38 -7.56 5.77
C GLY A 26 11.92 -8.29 4.51
N ASN A 27 11.50 -9.56 4.56
CA ASN A 27 11.15 -10.27 3.33
C ASN A 27 10.15 -11.44 3.46
N ASP A 28 9.29 -11.44 4.47
CA ASP A 28 8.20 -12.43 4.52
C ASP A 28 6.95 -11.90 3.81
N ALA A 29 6.69 -12.40 2.60
CA ALA A 29 5.47 -12.08 1.84
C ALA A 29 4.17 -12.55 2.54
N ASN A 30 4.28 -13.26 3.66
CA ASN A 30 3.16 -13.66 4.53
C ASN A 30 2.93 -12.71 5.70
N ASP A 31 3.87 -11.79 5.98
CA ASP A 31 3.75 -10.81 7.04
C ASP A 31 4.03 -9.38 6.52
N LEU A 32 2.95 -8.74 6.06
CA LEU A 32 2.95 -7.38 5.52
C LEU A 32 2.28 -6.44 6.52
N ALA A 33 3.03 -5.46 6.98
CA ALA A 33 2.50 -4.36 7.78
C ALA A 33 1.54 -3.50 6.95
N LEU A 34 1.86 -3.33 5.66
CA LEU A 34 1.09 -2.54 4.73
C LEU A 34 1.12 -3.14 3.32
N HIS A 35 -0.05 -3.29 2.72
CA HIS A 35 -0.26 -3.50 1.31
C HIS A 35 -1.13 -2.37 0.78
N PHE A 36 -0.54 -1.51 -0.03
CA PHE A 36 -1.21 -0.41 -0.72
C PHE A 36 -1.55 -0.83 -2.16
N ASN A 37 -2.85 -0.92 -2.45
CA ASN A 37 -3.38 -1.40 -3.72
C ASN A 37 -4.38 -0.38 -4.30
N PRO A 38 -3.90 0.67 -4.98
CA PRO A 38 -4.78 1.62 -5.65
C PRO A 38 -5.52 0.91 -6.80
N ARG A 39 -6.86 0.87 -6.71
CA ARG A 39 -7.72 0.28 -7.73
C ARG A 39 -8.40 1.42 -8.50
N PHE A 40 -8.14 1.50 -9.80
CA PHE A 40 -8.74 2.52 -10.66
C PHE A 40 -10.05 2.06 -11.32
N HIS A 41 -10.43 0.81 -11.11
CA HIS A 41 -11.65 0.19 -11.63
C HIS A 41 -12.05 -0.97 -10.70
N ASP A 42 -12.62 -0.62 -9.56
CA ASP A 42 -13.23 -1.51 -8.60
C ASP A 42 -14.75 -1.54 -8.83
N ASN A 43 -15.34 -2.73 -8.75
CA ASN A 43 -16.75 -2.95 -9.09
C ASN A 43 -17.72 -2.27 -8.12
N THR A 44 -17.28 -1.98 -6.88
CA THR A 44 -18.11 -1.39 -5.83
C THR A 44 -17.94 0.13 -5.80
N ASP A 45 -16.69 0.60 -5.77
CA ASP A 45 -16.37 2.00 -5.48
C ASP A 45 -15.83 2.78 -6.69
N GLY A 46 -15.66 2.13 -7.84
CA GLY A 46 -15.03 2.76 -9.01
C GLY A 46 -13.54 2.98 -8.83
N SER A 47 -13.10 4.16 -8.38
CA SER A 47 -11.68 4.45 -8.13
C SER A 47 -11.44 4.64 -6.64
N VAL A 48 -10.66 3.74 -6.04
CA VAL A 48 -10.51 3.60 -4.59
C VAL A 48 -9.05 3.27 -4.22
N LEU A 49 -8.59 3.83 -3.10
CA LEU A 49 -7.35 3.39 -2.46
C LEU A 49 -7.68 2.26 -1.49
N VAL A 50 -7.03 1.11 -1.65
CA VAL A 50 -7.18 -0.01 -0.72
C VAL A 50 -5.88 -0.18 0.06
N PHE A 51 -6.01 -0.28 1.37
CA PHE A 51 -4.93 -0.59 2.30
C PHE A 51 -5.31 -1.86 3.06
N ASN A 52 -4.36 -2.76 3.25
CA ASN A 52 -4.55 -3.94 4.09
C ASN A 52 -3.24 -4.33 4.77
N SER A 53 -3.31 -5.14 5.81
CA SER A 53 -2.19 -5.89 6.37
C SER A 53 -2.35 -7.38 6.05
N LYS A 54 -1.24 -8.11 6.12
CA LYS A 54 -1.23 -9.56 5.98
C LYS A 54 -0.45 -10.14 7.14
N THR A 55 -1.01 -11.08 7.88
CA THR A 55 -0.33 -11.71 9.01
C THR A 55 -0.48 -13.22 8.90
N ALA A 56 0.62 -13.94 9.01
CA ALA A 56 0.66 -15.40 8.85
C ALA A 56 -0.05 -15.88 7.57
N GLY A 57 0.13 -15.14 6.47
CA GLY A 57 -0.46 -15.50 5.17
C GLY A 57 -1.90 -15.02 4.96
N CYS A 58 -2.57 -14.54 6.01
CA CYS A 58 -3.97 -14.13 5.98
C CYS A 58 -4.11 -12.62 5.83
N TRP A 59 -4.94 -12.19 4.88
CA TRP A 59 -5.31 -10.79 4.74
C TRP A 59 -6.23 -10.34 5.88
N GLY A 60 -5.99 -9.13 6.39
CA GLY A 60 -6.88 -8.47 7.34
C GLY A 60 -8.08 -7.81 6.67
N GLU A 61 -8.73 -6.93 7.42
CA GLU A 61 -9.81 -6.08 6.92
C GLU A 61 -9.27 -4.99 5.98
N GLU A 62 -9.91 -4.83 4.82
CA GLU A 62 -9.55 -3.76 3.89
C GLU A 62 -9.99 -2.39 4.43
N ARG A 63 -9.05 -1.45 4.52
CA ARG A 63 -9.37 -0.03 4.63
C ARG A 63 -9.48 0.57 3.22
N ARG A 64 -10.61 1.18 2.93
CA ARG A 64 -10.94 1.73 1.61
C ARG A 64 -11.10 3.24 1.71
N GLU A 65 -10.36 3.99 0.91
CA GLU A 65 -10.43 5.45 0.90
C GLU A 65 -10.84 5.99 -0.46
N ILE A 66 -11.83 6.88 -0.41
CA ILE A 66 -12.39 7.63 -1.53
C ILE A 66 -12.48 9.12 -1.15
N PRO A 67 -12.31 10.07 -2.11
CA PRO A 67 -11.98 9.83 -3.51
C PRO A 67 -10.50 9.42 -3.69
N ASN A 68 -10.22 8.55 -4.66
CA ASN A 68 -8.85 8.22 -5.03
C ASN A 68 -8.16 9.41 -5.72
N PRO A 69 -7.13 10.03 -5.12
CA PRO A 69 -6.44 11.21 -5.67
C PRO A 69 -5.44 10.85 -6.78
N LEU A 70 -5.26 9.56 -7.08
CA LEU A 70 -4.28 9.11 -8.05
C LEU A 70 -4.86 9.11 -9.47
N HIS A 71 -3.98 9.34 -10.45
CA HIS A 71 -4.34 9.32 -11.87
C HIS A 71 -3.39 8.42 -12.65
N ARG A 72 -3.94 7.58 -13.54
CA ARG A 72 -3.14 6.72 -14.42
C ARG A 72 -2.15 7.56 -15.23
N GLY A 73 -0.93 7.05 -15.40
CA GLY A 73 0.12 7.73 -16.16
C GLY A 73 0.76 8.95 -15.48
N LYS A 74 0.35 9.30 -14.25
CA LYS A 74 1.04 10.30 -13.44
C LYS A 74 2.06 9.65 -12.50
N GLU A 75 3.16 10.36 -12.28
CA GLU A 75 4.14 9.98 -11.27
C GLU A 75 3.62 10.35 -9.88
N VAL A 76 3.81 9.46 -8.93
CA VAL A 76 3.39 9.64 -7.54
C VAL A 76 4.56 9.30 -6.64
N LYS A 77 4.73 10.09 -5.59
CA LYS A 77 5.68 9.82 -4.50
C LYS A 77 4.90 9.34 -3.29
N VAL A 78 5.16 8.12 -2.88
CA VAL A 78 4.61 7.55 -1.64
C VAL A 78 5.66 7.69 -0.56
N ARG A 79 5.29 8.29 0.57
CA ARG A 79 6.14 8.41 1.74
C ARG A 79 5.52 7.59 2.87
N GLU A 80 6.24 6.57 3.29
CA GLU A 80 5.89 5.80 4.47
C GLU A 80 6.59 6.43 5.69
N ILE A 81 5.82 6.68 6.74
CA ILE A 81 6.30 7.20 8.03
C ILE A 81 5.82 6.20 9.08
N CYS A 82 6.75 5.43 9.64
CA CYS A 82 6.52 4.54 10.77
C CYS A 82 7.14 5.07 12.06
#